data_AF-A0A8B6FW89-F1
#
_entry.id   AF-A0A8B6FW89-F1
#
_cell.length_a   1.000
_cell.length_b   1.000
_cell.length_c   1.000
_cell.angle_alpha   90.00
_cell.angle_beta   90.00
_cell.angle_gamma   90.00
#
_symmetry.space_group_name_H-M   'P 1'
#
loop_
_entity.id
_entity.type
_entity.pdbx_description
1 polymer ?
#
loop_
_entity_poly.entity_id
_entity_poly.type
_entity_poly.pdbx_seq_one_letter_code
_entity_poly.pdbx_strand_id
1 'polypeptide(L)' 'LIPFDQYYCALLYFTGSDVFNKNMRAHALEKGFTLNEYTLRPLGSTGKTSVIK' A
#
# COMPACT_ATOMS: atom_id res chain seq x y z
N LEU A 1 2.94 8.54 -14.40
CA LEU A 1 2.05 7.56 -15.08
C LEU A 1 1.77 6.44 -14.08
N ILE A 2 0.51 6.16 -13.79
CA ILE A 2 0.08 5.13 -12.83
C ILE A 2 -0.78 4.11 -13.57
N PRO A 3 -0.55 2.80 -13.40
CA PRO A 3 -1.43 1.76 -13.93
C PRO A 3 -2.88 1.95 -13.48
N PHE A 4 -3.85 1.65 -14.35
CA PHE A 4 -5.27 1.92 -14.09
C PHE A 4 -5.78 1.23 -12.80
N ASP A 5 -5.31 0.00 -12.55
CA ASP A 5 -5.62 -0.80 -11.37
C ASP A 5 -5.04 -0.25 -10.06
N GLN A 6 -4.10 0.70 -10.15
CA GLN A 6 -3.41 1.31 -9.00
C GLN A 6 -3.89 2.75 -8.74
N TYR A 7 -4.87 3.22 -9.51
CA TYR A 7 -5.36 4.60 -9.47
C TYR A 7 -5.75 5.05 -8.06
N TYR A 8 -6.46 4.22 -7.30
CA TYR A 8 -6.95 4.62 -5.97
C TYR A 8 -5.84 4.79 -4.94
N CYS A 9 -4.81 3.93 -4.96
CA CYS A 9 -3.65 4.08 -4.07
C CYS A 9 -2.86 5.34 -4.42
N ALA A 10 -2.72 5.63 -5.71
CA ALA A 10 -2.04 6.84 -6.17
C ALA A 10 -2.85 8.10 -5.85
N LEU A 11 -4.17 8.08 -6.05
CA LEU A 11 -5.05 9.20 -5.75
C LEU A 11 -4.95 9.59 -4.27
N LEU A 12 -5.02 8.59 -3.37
CA LEU A 12 -4.81 8.78 -1.94
C LEU A 12 -3.44 9.42 -1.65
N TYR A 13 -2.37 8.86 -2.22
CA TYR A 13 -1.01 9.32 -1.99
C TYR A 13 -0.76 10.74 -2.49
N PHE A 14 -1.20 11.08 -3.70
CA PHE A 14 -0.97 12.40 -4.30
C PHE A 14 -1.92 13.48 -3.80
N THR A 15 -3.09 13.10 -3.26
CA THR A 15 -3.97 14.04 -2.54
C THR A 15 -3.34 14.43 -1.20
N GLY A 16 -2.76 13.46 -0.49
CA GLY A 16 -2.06 13.71 0.77
C GLY A 16 -2.98 14.28 1.86
N SER A 17 -2.48 15.12 2.78
CA SER A 17 -1.15 15.74 2.87
C SER A 17 -0.03 14.80 3.35
N ASP A 18 1.22 15.28 3.38
CA ASP A 18 2.38 14.51 3.85
C ASP A 18 2.19 13.88 5.24
N VAL A 19 1.62 14.63 6.19
CA VAL A 19 1.35 14.14 7.56
C VAL A 19 0.25 13.09 7.54
N PHE A 20 -0.80 13.30 6.75
CA PHE A 20 -1.86 12.31 6.56
C PHE A 20 -1.30 11.00 5.99
N ASN A 21 -0.47 11.07 4.95
CA ASN A 21 0.16 9.90 4.33
C ASN A 21 1.05 9.14 5.33
N LYS A 22 1.84 9.84 6.15
CA LYS A 22 2.67 9.21 7.19
C LYS A 22 1.81 8.48 8.23
N ASN A 23 0.78 9.16 8.74
CA ASN A 23 -0.12 8.58 9.74
C ASN A 23 -0.89 7.38 9.19
N MET A 24 -1.38 7.47 7.95
CA MET A 24 -2.14 6.38 7.33
C MET A 24 -1.25 5.16 7.03
N ARG A 25 0.00 5.37 6.62
CA ARG A 25 0.99 4.28 6.46
C ARG A 25 1.33 3.63 7.79
N ALA A 26 1.52 4.42 8.85
CA ALA A 26 1.74 3.88 10.20
C ALA A 26 0.53 3.05 10.66
N HIS A 27 -0.68 3.55 10.45
CA HIS A 27 -1.90 2.83 10.78
C HIS A 27 -2.04 1.52 9.99
N ALA A 28 -1.70 1.52 8.70
CA ALA A 28 -1.71 0.30 7.90
C ALA A 28 -0.75 -0.75 8.48
N LEU A 29 0.45 -0.35 8.93
CA LEU A 29 1.41 -1.25 9.58
C LEU A 29 0.86 -1.84 10.88
N GLU A 30 0.23 -1.02 11.73
CA GLU A 30 -0.46 -1.49 12.95
C GLU A 30 -1.55 -2.53 12.65
N LYS A 31 -2.16 -2.46 11.46
CA LYS A 31 -3.17 -3.41 10.97
C LYS A 31 -2.61 -4.60 10.22
N GLY A 32 -1.29 -4.74 10.12
CA GLY A 32 -0.66 -5.87 9.42
C GLY A 32 -0.61 -5.70 7.90
N PHE A 33 -0.62 -4.48 7.39
CA PHE A 33 -0.50 -4.15 5.97
C PHE A 33 0.66 -3.20 5.69
N THR A 34 1.12 -3.16 4.45
CA THR A 34 1.97 -2.08 3.93
C THR A 34 1.22 -1.35 2.82
N LEU A 35 1.23 -0.02 2.89
CA LEU A 35 0.55 0.90 1.97
C LEU A 35 1.59 1.77 1.26
N ASN A 36 1.51 1.84 -0.07
CA ASN A 36 2.25 2.80 -0.90
C ASN A 36 1.35 3.36 -2.01
N GLU A 37 1.91 4.16 -2.92
CA GLU A 37 1.18 4.78 -4.03
C GLU A 37 0.67 3.78 -5.08
N TYR A 38 1.10 2.52 -5.01
CA TYR A 38 0.72 1.48 -5.97
C TYR A 38 -0.24 0.46 -5.38
N THR A 39 -0.08 0.10 -4.10
CA THR A 39 -0.73 -1.06 -3.50
C THR A 39 -0.96 -0.90 -1.99
N LEU A 40 -2.01 -1.57 -1.50
CA LEU A 40 -2.19 -1.97 -0.10
C LEU A 40 -2.11 -3.50 -0.04
N ARG A 41 -1.14 -4.05 0.69
CA ARG A 41 -0.97 -5.51 0.76
C ARG A 41 -0.67 -5.99 2.19
N PRO A 42 -1.00 -7.24 2.55
CA PRO A 42 -0.64 -7.81 3.83
C PRO A 42 0.88 -7.80 4.06
N LEU A 43 1.30 -7.65 5.32
CA LEU A 43 2.69 -7.90 5.71
C LEU A 43 2.99 -9.40 5.57
N GLY A 44 4.20 -9.72 5.12
CA GLY A 44 4.62 -11.11 4.88
C GLY A 44 4.19 -11.69 3.52
N SER A 45 3.24 -11.07 2.80
CA SER A 45 2.96 -11.45 1.41
C SER A 45 4.07 -10.88 0.51
N THR A 46 5.17 -11.61 0.36
CA THR A 46 6.06 -11.39 -0.79
C THR A 46 5.34 -11.95 -2.00
N GLY A 47 5.14 -11.18 -3.06
CA GLY A 47 4.52 -11.64 -4.33
C GLY A 47 5.28 -12.75 -5.07
N LYS A 48 6.15 -13.49 -4.38
CA LYS A 48 6.63 -14.79 -4.81
C LYS A 48 5.51 -15.78 -4.47
N THR A 49 4.96 -16.44 -5.49
CA THR A 49 4.13 -17.64 -5.31
C THR A 49 4.87 -18.59 -4.37
N SER A 50 4.41 -18.70 -3.13
CA SER A 50 4.77 -19.85 -2.30
C SER A 50 4.18 -21.06 -3.01
N VAL A 51 4.98 -21.70 -3.86
CA VAL A 51 4.76 -23.10 -4.20
C VAL A 51 4.82 -23.84 -2.87
N ILE A 52 3.64 -24.11 -2.34
CA ILE A 52 3.41 -25.01 -1.23
C ILE A 52 4.09 -26.32 -1.63
N LYS A 53 5.20 -26.65 -0.97
CA LYS A 53 5.77 -28.00 -0.97
C LYS A 53 5.05 -28.81 0.09
#